data_AF-A0A942D0J3-F1
#
_entry.id   AF-A0A942D0J3-F1
#
_cell.length_a   1.000
_cell.length_b   1.000
_cell.length_c   1.000
_cell.angle_alpha   90.00
_cell.angle_beta   90.00
_cell.angle_gamma   90.00
#
_symmetry.space_group_name_H-M   'P 1'
#
loop_
_entity.id
_entity.type
_entity.pdbx_description
1 polymer ?
#
loop_
_entity_poly.entity_id
_entity_poly.type
_entity_poly.pdbx_seq_one_letter_code
_entity_poly.pdbx_strand_id
1 'polypeptide(L)'
;MGRRVSILALVAASLAPLLLCLAAARAGAATPPVLPAPASPPTPTRIVKAPGRLVPIPAAIPHEAGDMVDNRIVPDLRWINQRWPIYVTDGYSGPLPNGEHVGCDECHTRGSDHYNGLAVDLVPAEPSSTCDSHWAAITALALWAEPVQNQPLPPFRWVGYEGDAGHGCGNHLHLSWNHAPAPRFTLAEWVEVFPTGPLAPAPRRQKKQPPKQPAGPAGGVDQQLTGGLSPHGSSPSSGGGIRD
;
A
#
# COMPACT_ATOMS: atom_id res chain seq x y z
N MET A 1 25.21 95.99 -12.97
CA MET A 1 24.49 95.21 -11.95
C MET A 1 23.31 94.50 -12.61
N GLY A 2 23.21 93.19 -12.46
CA GLY A 2 21.92 92.50 -12.39
C GLY A 2 21.31 91.91 -13.67
N ARG A 3 21.42 90.57 -13.75
CA ARG A 3 20.46 89.60 -14.32
C ARG A 3 20.41 89.38 -15.83
N ARG A 4 21.08 88.28 -16.23
CA ARG A 4 20.82 87.51 -17.45
C ARG A 4 19.48 86.78 -17.29
N VAL A 5 18.61 86.90 -18.30
CA VAL A 5 17.32 86.22 -18.40
C VAL A 5 17.44 85.05 -19.37
N SER A 6 16.99 83.91 -18.87
CA SER A 6 16.36 82.73 -19.48
C SER A 6 16.83 82.23 -20.85
N ILE A 7 17.39 81.02 -20.78
CA ILE A 7 17.67 80.12 -21.88
C ILE A 7 16.35 79.57 -22.45
N LEU A 8 16.25 79.69 -23.76
CA LEU A 8 15.32 79.07 -24.68
C LEU A 8 15.51 77.54 -24.77
N ALA A 9 14.51 76.87 -25.35
CA ALA A 9 14.55 75.56 -26.01
C ALA A 9 14.23 74.35 -25.12
N LEU A 10 13.42 73.37 -25.53
CA LEU A 10 12.75 73.13 -26.81
C LEU A 10 11.57 72.19 -26.53
N VAL A 11 10.47 72.40 -27.24
CA VAL A 11 9.24 71.61 -27.22
C VAL A 11 9.32 70.49 -28.27
N ALA A 12 8.70 69.36 -27.94
CA ALA A 12 8.13 68.31 -28.81
C ALA A 12 9.04 67.25 -29.44
N ALA A 13 8.92 66.04 -28.90
CA ALA A 13 8.79 64.78 -29.65
C ALA A 13 7.76 63.92 -28.89
N SER A 14 6.48 63.99 -29.27
CA SER A 14 5.78 63.03 -30.16
C SER A 14 5.25 61.79 -29.43
N LEU A 15 3.92 61.83 -29.28
CA LEU A 15 2.97 60.79 -28.84
C LEU A 15 3.06 59.46 -29.63
N ALA A 16 2.67 58.37 -28.95
CA ALA A 16 1.98 57.14 -29.42
C ALA A 16 2.76 55.82 -29.15
N PRO A 17 2.10 54.73 -28.70
CA PRO A 17 0.94 54.60 -27.81
C PRO A 17 1.25 53.68 -26.60
N LEU A 18 1.02 54.18 -25.38
CA LEU A 18 1.04 53.41 -24.14
C LEU A 18 -0.33 52.73 -23.94
N LEU A 19 -0.77 51.88 -24.87
CA LEU A 19 -2.13 51.30 -24.83
C LEU A 19 -2.26 50.02 -25.68
N LEU A 20 -1.33 49.08 -25.55
CA LEU A 20 -1.45 47.74 -26.15
C LEU A 20 -0.76 46.65 -25.33
N CYS A 21 -1.06 46.56 -24.03
CA CYS A 21 -0.63 45.43 -23.17
C CYS A 21 -1.80 44.79 -22.41
N LEU A 22 -3.02 44.80 -22.97
CA LEU A 22 -4.15 44.01 -22.47
C LEU A 22 -4.55 42.92 -23.48
N ALA A 23 -3.57 42.23 -24.06
CA ALA A 23 -3.82 40.97 -24.74
C ALA A 23 -3.95 39.87 -23.68
N ALA A 24 -5.19 39.67 -23.25
CA ALA A 24 -5.77 38.47 -22.65
C ALA A 24 -4.81 37.28 -22.42
N ALA A 25 -4.03 37.32 -21.36
CA ALA A 25 -3.62 36.09 -20.68
C ALA A 25 -4.85 35.59 -19.90
N ARG A 26 -5.82 35.01 -20.62
CA ARG A 26 -6.70 34.02 -20.01
C ARG A 26 -5.78 32.84 -19.70
N ALA A 27 -5.13 32.90 -18.53
CA ALA A 27 -4.66 31.72 -17.86
C ALA A 27 -5.90 30.83 -17.76
N GLY A 28 -5.98 29.83 -18.64
CA GLY A 28 -6.88 28.73 -18.43
C GLY A 28 -6.46 28.17 -17.09
N ALA A 29 -7.21 28.51 -16.04
CA ALA A 29 -7.13 27.80 -14.79
C ALA A 29 -7.49 26.36 -15.16
N ALA A 30 -6.47 25.56 -15.43
CA ALA A 30 -6.63 24.14 -15.62
C ALA A 30 -7.31 23.69 -14.33
N THR A 31 -8.57 23.28 -14.45
CA THR A 31 -9.26 22.60 -13.37
C THR A 31 -8.31 21.52 -12.87
N PRO A 32 -7.91 21.53 -11.59
CA PRO A 32 -7.01 20.51 -11.08
C PRO A 32 -7.63 19.15 -11.42
N PRO A 33 -6.81 18.17 -11.85
CA PRO A 33 -7.32 16.85 -12.14
C PRO A 33 -8.09 16.38 -10.90
N VAL A 34 -9.39 16.13 -11.08
CA VAL A 34 -10.23 15.54 -10.04
C VAL A 34 -9.67 14.14 -9.85
N LEU A 35 -8.91 13.94 -8.78
CA LEU A 35 -8.45 12.62 -8.41
C LEU A 35 -9.68 11.74 -8.20
N PRO A 36 -9.68 10.50 -8.71
CA PRO A 36 -10.77 9.57 -8.45
C PRO A 36 -10.98 9.47 -6.93
N ALA A 37 -12.24 9.38 -6.51
CA ALA A 37 -12.58 9.20 -5.10
C ALA A 37 -11.75 8.06 -4.51
N PRO A 38 -11.19 8.23 -3.30
CA PRO A 38 -10.31 7.23 -2.72
C PRO A 38 -11.07 5.91 -2.65
N ALA A 39 -10.51 4.86 -3.26
CA ALA A 39 -11.10 3.53 -3.23
C ALA A 39 -11.32 3.13 -1.76
N SER A 40 -12.49 2.58 -1.44
CA SER A 40 -12.73 2.01 -0.11
C SER A 40 -11.56 1.10 0.26
N PRO A 41 -11.06 1.17 1.51
CA PRO A 41 -9.93 0.36 1.90
C PRO A 41 -10.23 -1.12 1.64
N PRO A 42 -9.25 -1.89 1.17
CA PRO A 42 -9.44 -3.29 0.89
C PRO A 42 -9.71 -3.96 2.24
N THR A 43 -10.99 -4.24 2.48
CA THR A 43 -11.49 -4.74 3.75
C THR A 43 -12.06 -6.16 3.55
N PRO A 44 -11.89 -7.04 4.55
CA PRO A 44 -11.13 -6.84 5.78
C PRO A 44 -9.60 -6.88 5.54
N THR A 45 -8.84 -6.14 6.36
CA THR A 45 -7.39 -6.32 6.54
C THR A 45 -7.08 -7.71 7.10
N ARG A 46 -5.80 -8.10 7.13
CA ARG A 46 -5.36 -9.40 7.65
C ARG A 46 -4.08 -9.30 8.48
N ILE A 47 -3.97 -10.14 9.50
CA ILE A 47 -2.73 -10.30 10.27
C ILE A 47 -1.85 -11.36 9.61
N VAL A 48 -0.60 -10.99 9.32
CA VAL A 48 0.45 -11.90 8.84
C VAL A 48 1.41 -12.20 9.99
N LYS A 49 1.45 -13.46 10.41
CA LYS A 49 2.36 -13.98 11.46
C LYS A 49 3.62 -14.67 10.92
N ALA A 50 3.87 -14.55 9.62
CA ALA A 50 5.07 -15.10 9.02
C ALA A 50 6.30 -14.28 9.47
N PRO A 51 7.49 -14.89 9.58
CA PRO A 51 8.72 -14.15 9.83
C PRO A 51 8.90 -13.03 8.79
N GLY A 52 9.17 -11.82 9.28
CA GLY A 52 9.54 -10.69 8.43
C GLY A 52 10.94 -10.85 7.87
N ARG A 53 11.24 -10.10 6.82
CA ARG A 53 12.59 -9.90 6.27
C ARG A 53 12.69 -8.48 5.75
N LEU A 54 13.79 -7.79 6.03
CA LEU A 54 14.13 -6.55 5.33
C LEU A 54 14.48 -6.90 3.87
N VAL A 55 13.82 -6.23 2.94
CA VAL A 55 14.04 -6.40 1.50
C VAL A 55 14.10 -5.02 0.84
N PRO A 56 14.89 -4.86 -0.24
CA PRO A 56 14.84 -3.64 -1.04
C PRO A 56 13.41 -3.37 -1.52
N ILE A 57 13.02 -2.10 -1.54
CA ILE A 57 11.75 -1.71 -2.14
C ILE A 57 11.83 -2.07 -3.65
N PRO A 58 10.82 -2.75 -4.22
CA PRO A 58 10.87 -3.10 -5.63
C PRO A 58 10.86 -1.86 -6.54
N ALA A 59 11.66 -1.85 -7.61
CA ALA A 59 11.75 -0.75 -8.59
C ALA A 59 10.42 -0.33 -9.26
N ALA A 60 9.37 -1.15 -9.15
CA ALA A 60 8.02 -0.80 -9.59
C ALA A 60 7.31 0.23 -8.68
N ILE A 61 7.86 0.52 -7.50
CA ILE A 61 7.45 1.57 -6.59
C ILE A 61 8.58 2.59 -6.60
N PRO A 62 8.36 3.87 -6.97
CA PRO A 62 9.41 4.88 -6.91
C PRO A 62 9.90 5.08 -5.47
N HIS A 63 11.22 5.05 -5.26
CA HIS A 63 11.82 5.12 -3.93
C HIS A 63 13.29 5.57 -3.98
N GLU A 64 13.80 5.99 -2.82
CA GLU A 64 15.20 6.34 -2.61
C GLU A 64 16.13 5.14 -2.79
N ALA A 65 17.29 5.35 -3.40
CA ALA A 65 18.17 4.25 -3.77
C ALA A 65 18.71 3.50 -2.54
N GLY A 66 18.53 2.17 -2.53
CA GLY A 66 19.01 1.30 -1.45
C GLY A 66 18.05 1.20 -0.27
N ASP A 67 16.92 1.91 -0.30
CA ASP A 67 15.93 1.85 0.77
C ASP A 67 15.25 0.48 0.87
N MET A 68 14.89 0.10 2.08
CA MET A 68 14.43 -1.25 2.42
C MET A 68 13.18 -1.19 3.30
N VAL A 69 12.37 -2.24 3.27
CA VAL A 69 11.18 -2.38 4.14
C VAL A 69 11.01 -3.84 4.56
N ASP A 70 10.15 -4.09 5.54
CA ASP A 70 9.66 -5.43 5.82
C ASP A 70 8.90 -5.98 4.60
N ASN A 71 9.27 -7.17 4.15
CA ASN A 71 8.70 -7.82 2.97
C ASN A 71 7.17 -8.01 3.06
N ARG A 72 6.59 -7.99 4.26
CA ARG A 72 5.15 -8.14 4.48
C ARG A 72 4.36 -6.91 4.03
N ILE A 73 4.94 -5.70 4.07
CA ILE A 73 4.27 -4.46 3.66
C ILE A 73 4.48 -4.10 2.18
N VAL A 74 5.42 -4.76 1.48
CA VAL A 74 5.67 -4.53 0.04
C VAL A 74 4.40 -4.66 -0.83
N PRO A 75 3.52 -5.65 -0.64
CA PRO A 75 2.27 -5.72 -1.40
C PRO A 75 1.33 -4.54 -1.13
N ASP A 76 1.34 -4.00 0.08
CA ASP A 76 0.54 -2.83 0.46
C ASP A 76 1.07 -1.58 -0.22
N LEU A 77 2.40 -1.36 -0.20
CA LEU A 77 3.04 -0.26 -0.91
C LEU A 77 2.75 -0.30 -2.41
N ARG A 78 2.76 -1.50 -3.02
CA ARG A 78 2.36 -1.65 -4.42
C ARG A 78 0.91 -1.25 -4.65
N TRP A 79 0.01 -1.65 -3.75
CA TRP A 79 -1.41 -1.33 -3.85
C TRP A 79 -1.67 0.18 -3.68
N ILE A 80 -0.93 0.85 -2.80
CA ILE A 80 -0.96 2.31 -2.60
C ILE A 80 -0.43 3.01 -3.84
N ASN A 81 0.74 2.63 -4.35
CA ASN A 81 1.36 3.25 -5.54
C ASN A 81 0.48 3.14 -6.80
N GLN A 82 -0.36 2.12 -6.90
CA GLN A 82 -1.32 1.97 -8.00
C GLN A 82 -2.48 2.99 -7.96
N ARG A 83 -2.69 3.67 -6.83
CA ARG A 83 -3.84 4.56 -6.57
C ARG A 83 -3.42 6.00 -6.34
N TRP A 84 -2.29 6.18 -5.68
CA TRP A 84 -1.69 7.48 -5.45
C TRP A 84 -0.28 7.47 -6.02
N PRO A 85 0.07 8.43 -6.90
CA PRO A 85 1.45 8.59 -7.34
C PRO A 85 2.33 9.01 -6.17
N ILE A 86 3.11 8.06 -5.64
CA ILE A 86 4.00 8.26 -4.48
C ILE A 86 5.47 8.10 -4.89
N TYR A 87 6.35 8.72 -4.11
CA TYR A 87 7.76 8.37 -4.02
C TYR A 87 8.09 8.11 -2.54
N VAL A 88 8.76 6.99 -2.26
CA VAL A 88 9.20 6.64 -0.91
C VAL A 88 10.57 7.27 -0.65
N THR A 89 10.66 8.21 0.29
CA THR A 89 11.92 8.88 0.63
C THR A 89 12.69 8.18 1.73
N ASP A 90 12.00 7.43 2.60
CA ASP A 90 12.62 6.62 3.63
C ASP A 90 11.73 5.44 4.02
N GLY A 91 12.37 4.35 4.44
CA GLY A 91 11.75 3.09 4.84
C GLY A 91 12.43 2.57 6.10
N TYR A 92 13.28 1.57 5.97
CA TYR A 92 14.07 1.05 7.08
C TYR A 92 15.30 1.94 7.30
N SER A 93 15.34 2.59 8.46
CA SER A 93 16.51 3.31 8.92
C SER A 93 17.22 2.49 10.00
N GLY A 94 18.37 1.89 9.73
CA GLY A 94 19.08 1.09 10.74
C GLY A 94 20.16 0.14 10.21
N PRO A 95 20.79 -0.61 11.13
CA PRO A 95 21.87 -1.53 10.80
C PRO A 95 21.37 -2.81 10.14
N LEU A 96 22.09 -3.26 9.11
CA LEU A 96 21.89 -4.53 8.43
C LEU A 96 22.78 -5.64 9.02
N PRO A 97 22.42 -6.93 8.82
CA PRO A 97 23.22 -8.05 9.32
C PRO A 97 24.66 -8.12 8.79
N ASN A 98 24.95 -7.48 7.65
CA ASN A 98 26.28 -7.40 7.06
C ASN A 98 27.13 -6.25 7.64
N GLY A 99 26.59 -5.48 8.60
CA GLY A 99 27.26 -4.34 9.22
C GLY A 99 27.09 -3.01 8.47
N GLU A 100 26.40 -3.00 7.32
CA GLU A 100 26.00 -1.77 6.64
C GLU A 100 24.84 -1.10 7.38
N HIS A 101 24.56 0.16 7.05
CA HIS A 101 23.43 0.93 7.55
C HIS A 101 22.61 1.41 6.37
N VAL A 102 21.28 1.32 6.46
CA VAL A 102 20.33 1.84 5.47
C VAL A 102 19.52 2.97 6.09
N GLY A 103 19.08 3.92 5.26
CA GLY A 103 18.36 5.10 5.71
C GLY A 103 19.26 6.04 6.51
N CYS A 104 18.64 6.90 7.31
CA CYS A 104 19.34 7.88 8.11
C CYS A 104 19.89 7.27 9.42
N ASP A 105 20.95 7.88 9.97
CA ASP A 105 21.44 7.53 11.31
C ASP A 105 20.78 8.45 12.36
N GLU A 106 20.03 7.85 13.28
CA GLU A 106 19.32 8.50 14.39
C GLU A 106 18.40 9.69 14.03
N CYS A 107 17.91 9.82 12.79
CA CYS A 107 17.00 10.92 12.43
C CYS A 107 15.56 10.72 12.92
N HIS A 108 15.23 9.53 13.42
CA HIS A 108 13.89 9.16 13.87
C HIS A 108 13.78 9.12 15.39
N THR A 109 12.59 9.44 15.92
CA THR A 109 12.32 9.31 17.35
C THR A 109 12.52 7.87 17.84
N ARG A 110 12.91 7.68 19.11
CA ARG A 110 13.34 6.38 19.67
C ARG A 110 12.37 5.21 19.44
N GLY A 111 11.07 5.49 19.34
CA GLY A 111 10.00 4.50 19.13
C GLY A 111 9.46 4.45 17.71
N SER A 112 10.22 4.97 16.73
CA SER A 112 9.81 4.99 15.33
C SER A 112 9.79 3.59 14.71
N ASP A 113 8.74 3.32 13.92
CA ASP A 113 8.56 2.04 13.23
C ASP A 113 9.48 1.93 11.99
N HIS A 114 10.16 3.01 11.57
CA HIS A 114 11.26 2.97 10.59
C HIS A 114 12.35 2.01 11.06
N TYR A 115 12.64 2.00 12.36
CA TYR A 115 13.63 1.10 12.95
C TYR A 115 13.24 -0.38 12.90
N ASN A 116 12.01 -0.70 12.51
CA ASN A 116 11.50 -2.06 12.40
C ASN A 116 11.18 -2.43 10.94
N GLY A 117 11.38 -1.50 9.99
CA GLY A 117 11.05 -1.66 8.57
C GLY A 117 9.55 -1.62 8.30
N LEU A 118 8.77 -1.03 9.23
CA LEU A 118 7.30 -1.02 9.22
C LEU A 118 6.73 0.40 9.12
N ALA A 119 7.53 1.33 8.65
CA ALA A 119 7.12 2.68 8.27
C ALA A 119 7.69 3.05 6.90
N VAL A 120 7.05 4.03 6.27
CA VAL A 120 7.56 4.74 5.10
C VAL A 120 7.24 6.22 5.19
N ASP A 121 8.15 7.04 4.68
CA ASP A 121 7.93 8.46 4.42
C ASP A 121 7.67 8.65 2.93
N LEU A 122 6.57 9.32 2.61
CA LEU A 122 6.04 9.47 1.26
C LEU A 122 5.98 10.94 0.85
N VAL A 123 6.44 11.21 -0.36
CA VAL A 123 6.29 12.51 -1.03
C VAL A 123 5.64 12.31 -2.40
N PRO A 124 5.22 13.39 -3.08
CA PRO A 124 4.69 13.27 -4.43
C PRO A 124 5.69 12.59 -5.38
N ALA A 125 5.19 11.74 -6.28
CA ALA A 125 6.05 11.08 -7.28
C ALA A 125 6.81 12.09 -8.15
N GLU A 126 6.21 13.25 -8.42
CA GLU A 126 6.89 14.39 -9.02
C GLU A 126 7.48 15.27 -7.91
N PRO A 127 8.81 15.42 -7.81
CA PRO A 127 9.44 16.14 -6.71
C PRO A 127 8.88 17.55 -6.54
N SER A 128 8.55 17.90 -5.29
CA SER A 128 8.23 19.26 -4.89
C SER A 128 8.73 19.52 -3.48
N SER A 129 9.34 20.69 -3.28
CA SER A 129 9.81 21.17 -1.97
C SER A 129 8.86 22.17 -1.32
N THR A 130 7.70 22.41 -1.94
CA THR A 130 6.69 23.35 -1.44
C THR A 130 5.32 22.70 -1.44
N CYS A 131 4.41 23.21 -0.61
CA CYS A 131 3.03 22.75 -0.64
C CYS A 131 2.29 23.28 -1.88
N ASP A 132 2.30 22.52 -2.96
CA ASP A 132 1.69 22.85 -4.25
C ASP A 132 0.74 21.74 -4.76
N SER A 133 0.32 21.82 -6.02
CA SER A 133 -0.61 20.85 -6.61
C SER A 133 -0.08 19.42 -6.68
N HIS A 134 1.24 19.18 -6.61
CA HIS A 134 1.80 17.82 -6.64
C HIS A 134 1.45 17.05 -5.36
N TRP A 135 1.23 17.77 -4.26
CA TRP A 135 0.84 17.19 -2.96
C TRP A 135 -0.61 16.70 -2.89
N ALA A 136 -1.45 17.00 -3.89
CA ALA A 136 -2.86 16.63 -3.86
C ALA A 136 -3.08 15.12 -3.65
N ALA A 137 -2.26 14.26 -4.28
CA ALA A 137 -2.34 12.82 -4.09
C ALA A 137 -1.92 12.37 -2.69
N ILE A 138 -0.85 12.96 -2.14
CA ILE A 138 -0.36 12.66 -0.79
C ILE A 138 -1.36 13.10 0.27
N THR A 139 -1.93 14.30 0.14
CA THR A 139 -3.01 14.77 1.01
C THR A 139 -4.24 13.86 0.93
N ALA A 140 -4.63 13.42 -0.27
CA ALA A 140 -5.75 12.49 -0.42
C ALA A 140 -5.46 11.12 0.22
N LEU A 141 -4.23 10.62 0.12
CA LEU A 141 -3.80 9.38 0.78
C LEU A 141 -3.84 9.54 2.31
N ALA A 142 -3.32 10.65 2.85
CA ALA A 142 -3.34 10.93 4.28
C ALA A 142 -4.77 10.96 4.84
N LEU A 143 -5.68 11.70 4.19
CA LEU A 143 -7.09 11.78 4.59
C LEU A 143 -7.84 10.46 4.45
N TRP A 144 -7.40 9.58 3.55
CA TRP A 144 -7.95 8.23 3.44
C TRP A 144 -7.42 7.30 4.52
N ALA A 145 -6.13 7.38 4.84
CA ALA A 145 -5.48 6.56 5.86
C ALA A 145 -5.92 6.98 7.27
N GLU A 146 -6.14 8.27 7.50
CA GLU A 146 -6.59 8.85 8.76
C GLU A 146 -7.58 10.00 8.49
N PRO A 147 -8.90 9.70 8.39
CA PRO A 147 -9.91 10.73 8.17
C PRO A 147 -10.12 11.65 9.38
N VAL A 148 -9.72 11.20 10.58
CA VAL A 148 -9.81 11.94 11.84
C VAL A 148 -8.46 11.86 12.53
N GLN A 149 -7.85 13.01 12.82
CA GLN A 149 -6.52 13.09 13.46
C GLN A 149 -6.41 12.21 14.70
N ASN A 150 -5.28 11.51 14.82
CA ASN A 150 -4.97 10.51 15.84
C ASN A 150 -5.92 9.29 15.85
N GLN A 151 -6.58 8.99 14.73
CA GLN A 151 -7.46 7.83 14.55
C GLN A 151 -7.23 7.16 13.18
N PRO A 152 -6.03 6.59 12.96
CA PRO A 152 -5.71 5.92 11.72
C PRO A 152 -6.63 4.72 11.48
N LEU A 153 -7.00 4.50 10.22
CA LEU A 153 -7.72 3.32 9.78
C LEU A 153 -6.76 2.13 9.62
N PRO A 154 -7.18 0.90 9.94
CA PRO A 154 -6.39 -0.29 9.64
C PRO A 154 -6.03 -0.38 8.14
N PRO A 155 -4.81 -0.85 7.81
CA PRO A 155 -3.86 -1.52 8.69
C PRO A 155 -2.89 -0.55 9.40
N PHE A 156 -3.09 0.76 9.31
CA PHE A 156 -2.12 1.72 9.81
C PHE A 156 -2.14 1.81 11.34
N ARG A 157 -0.95 1.88 11.93
CA ARG A 157 -0.75 2.14 13.37
C ARG A 157 -0.67 3.62 13.65
N TRP A 158 0.04 4.34 12.79
CA TRP A 158 0.21 5.78 12.87
C TRP A 158 0.29 6.38 11.47
N VAL A 159 -0.31 7.55 11.34
CA VAL A 159 -0.28 8.40 10.15
C VAL A 159 0.22 9.75 10.62
N GLY A 160 1.35 10.19 10.08
CA GLY A 160 1.93 11.50 10.39
C GLY A 160 1.75 12.42 9.20
N TYR A 161 0.91 13.46 9.34
CA TYR A 161 0.68 14.43 8.27
C TYR A 161 0.39 15.83 8.83
N GLU A 162 -0.56 16.55 8.24
CA GLU A 162 -0.96 17.88 8.67
C GLU A 162 -1.46 17.89 10.11
N GLY A 163 -0.76 18.63 10.97
CA GLY A 163 -1.03 18.67 12.42
C GLY A 163 0.04 17.96 13.27
N ASP A 164 0.90 17.15 12.65
CA ASP A 164 2.03 16.49 13.31
C ASP A 164 3.34 17.23 13.03
N ALA A 165 4.12 17.46 14.08
CA ALA A 165 5.38 18.21 13.96
C ALA A 165 6.34 17.50 12.99
N GLY A 166 6.86 18.23 12.00
CA GLY A 166 7.79 17.70 11.01
C GLY A 166 7.14 16.87 9.89
N HIS A 167 5.82 16.87 9.77
CA HIS A 167 5.06 16.16 8.73
C HIS A 167 4.15 17.14 7.98
N GLY A 168 3.46 16.65 6.95
CA GLY A 168 2.51 17.45 6.19
C GLY A 168 3.04 17.89 4.82
N CYS A 169 2.27 18.75 4.19
CA CYS A 169 2.50 19.24 2.85
C CYS A 169 3.81 20.05 2.77
N GLY A 170 4.66 19.73 1.79
CA GLY A 170 6.01 20.29 1.66
C GLY A 170 7.06 19.61 2.54
N ASN A 171 6.69 18.59 3.33
CA ASN A 171 7.62 17.77 4.10
C ASN A 171 7.52 16.30 3.67
N HIS A 172 6.65 15.51 4.29
CA HIS A 172 6.30 14.14 3.89
C HIS A 172 5.02 13.68 4.60
N LEU A 173 4.43 12.60 4.09
CA LEU A 173 3.42 11.78 4.77
C LEU A 173 4.12 10.55 5.35
N HIS A 174 4.02 10.36 6.65
CA HIS A 174 4.46 9.14 7.30
C HIS A 174 3.31 8.13 7.38
N LEU A 175 3.57 6.87 7.02
CA LEU A 175 2.66 5.76 7.25
C LEU A 175 3.39 4.64 7.98
N SER A 176 2.83 4.12 9.07
CA SER A 176 3.28 2.88 9.70
C SER A 176 2.16 1.87 9.90
N TRP A 177 2.51 0.58 9.97
CA TRP A 177 1.54 -0.52 10.03
C TRP A 177 1.33 -1.04 11.45
N ASN A 178 0.13 -1.51 11.78
CA ASN A 178 -0.14 -2.22 13.03
C ASN A 178 0.72 -3.48 13.10
N HIS A 179 1.42 -3.66 14.21
CA HIS A 179 2.33 -4.79 14.38
C HIS A 179 2.46 -5.22 15.85
N ALA A 180 3.04 -6.41 16.06
CA ALA A 180 3.41 -6.88 17.40
C ALA A 180 4.44 -5.95 18.02
N PRO A 181 4.42 -5.69 19.34
CA PRO A 181 5.50 -4.96 20.00
C PRO A 181 6.87 -5.52 19.61
N ALA A 182 7.78 -4.65 19.18
CA ALA A 182 9.11 -5.01 18.72
C ALA A 182 10.13 -3.99 19.25
N PRO A 183 11.27 -4.44 19.81
CA PRO A 183 12.38 -3.54 20.10
C PRO A 183 12.92 -2.89 18.83
N ARG A 184 13.60 -1.75 18.99
CA ARG A 184 14.34 -1.08 17.90
C ARG A 184 15.23 -2.09 17.15
N PHE A 185 15.22 -2.06 15.82
CA PHE A 185 15.99 -2.94 14.94
C PHE A 185 15.60 -4.43 14.99
N THR A 186 14.40 -4.75 15.47
CA THR A 186 13.89 -6.13 15.53
C THR A 186 12.62 -6.26 14.70
N LEU A 187 12.51 -7.29 13.86
CA LEU A 187 11.30 -7.50 13.05
C LEU A 187 10.13 -7.96 13.92
N ALA A 188 8.96 -7.35 13.75
CA ALA A 188 7.77 -7.69 14.53
C ALA A 188 7.28 -9.11 14.23
N GLU A 189 6.75 -9.81 15.25
CA GLU A 189 6.21 -11.17 15.11
C GLU A 189 5.03 -11.22 14.12
N TRP A 190 4.18 -10.19 14.15
CA TRP A 190 3.05 -10.06 13.24
C TRP A 190 2.90 -8.63 12.74
N VAL A 191 2.30 -8.49 11.56
CA VAL A 191 1.96 -7.20 10.93
C VAL A 191 0.56 -7.33 10.34
N GLU A 192 -0.28 -6.33 10.56
CA GLU A 192 -1.56 -6.19 9.87
C GLU A 192 -1.32 -5.58 8.49
N VAL A 193 -1.92 -6.11 7.43
CA VAL A 193 -1.70 -5.68 6.05
C VAL A 193 -3.00 -5.73 5.25
N PHE A 194 -3.02 -5.15 4.05
CA PHE A 194 -4.13 -5.32 3.13
C PHE A 194 -4.31 -6.79 2.72
N PRO A 195 -5.52 -7.18 2.28
CA PRO A 195 -5.80 -8.49 1.69
C PRO A 195 -5.24 -8.61 0.26
N THR A 196 -4.15 -7.92 -0.07
CA THR A 196 -3.61 -7.80 -1.43
C THR A 196 -2.22 -8.43 -1.48
N GLY A 197 -2.16 -9.74 -1.68
CA GLY A 197 -0.91 -10.49 -1.82
C GLY A 197 -1.20 -11.95 -2.13
N PRO A 198 -0.19 -12.78 -2.48
CA PRO A 198 -0.39 -14.21 -2.54
C PRO A 198 -0.91 -14.66 -1.18
N LEU A 199 -2.11 -15.22 -1.14
CA LEU A 199 -2.59 -15.92 0.04
C LEU A 199 -1.51 -16.96 0.35
N ALA A 200 -0.84 -16.86 1.49
CA ALA A 200 -0.22 -18.05 2.06
C ALA A 200 -1.32 -19.13 2.04
N PRO A 201 -1.04 -20.35 1.55
CA PRO A 201 -2.06 -21.38 1.51
C PRO A 201 -2.69 -21.46 2.90
N ALA A 202 -4.01 -21.30 2.95
CA ALA A 202 -4.76 -21.37 4.20
C ALA A 202 -4.29 -22.62 4.96
N PRO A 203 -4.08 -22.56 6.29
CA PRO A 203 -3.70 -23.74 7.04
C PRO A 203 -4.69 -24.84 6.69
N ARG A 204 -4.17 -25.90 6.07
CA ARG A 204 -4.96 -27.01 5.56
C ARG A 204 -5.81 -27.48 6.74
N ARG A 205 -7.11 -27.18 6.71
CA ARG A 205 -8.05 -27.61 7.75
C ARG A 205 -7.80 -29.11 7.92
N GLN A 206 -7.20 -29.52 9.04
CA GLN A 206 -7.02 -30.94 9.30
C GLN A 206 -8.43 -31.52 9.25
N LYS A 207 -8.70 -32.39 8.25
CA LYS A 207 -9.95 -33.14 8.23
C LYS A 207 -10.01 -33.84 9.59
N LYS A 208 -10.94 -33.42 10.43
CA LYS A 208 -11.24 -34.09 11.71
C LYS A 208 -11.42 -35.56 11.34
N GLN A 209 -10.50 -36.42 11.76
CA GLN A 209 -10.67 -37.85 11.55
C GLN A 209 -12.02 -38.23 12.16
N PRO A 210 -12.89 -38.96 11.42
CA PRO A 210 -14.10 -39.46 12.03
C PRO A 210 -13.71 -40.30 13.25
N PRO A 211 -14.47 -40.20 14.36
CA PRO A 211 -14.15 -40.92 15.58
C PRO A 211 -14.01 -42.41 15.27
N LYS A 212 -12.88 -43.00 15.71
CA LYS A 212 -12.65 -44.44 15.63
C LYS A 212 -13.82 -45.14 16.32
N GLN A 213 -14.56 -45.95 15.58
CA GLN A 213 -15.58 -46.81 16.16
C GLN A 213 -14.92 -47.71 17.22
N PRO A 214 -15.53 -47.88 18.41
CA PRO A 214 -15.00 -48.79 19.42
C PRO A 214 -14.93 -50.21 18.86
N ALA A 215 -13.86 -50.92 19.19
CA ALA A 215 -13.70 -52.33 18.86
C ALA A 215 -14.86 -53.13 19.48
N GLY A 216 -15.63 -53.82 18.63
CA GLY A 216 -16.63 -54.78 19.08
C GLY A 216 -15.97 -55.98 19.77
N PRO A 217 -16.67 -56.66 20.69
CA PRO A 217 -16.11 -57.73 21.49
C PRO A 217 -15.78 -58.97 20.64
N ALA A 218 -14.66 -59.61 20.99
CA ALA A 218 -14.22 -60.86 20.40
C ALA A 218 -15.05 -62.04 20.94
N GLY A 219 -15.73 -62.77 20.07
CA GLY A 219 -16.42 -64.01 20.41
C GLY A 219 -17.22 -64.56 19.22
N GLY A 220 -16.73 -65.65 18.64
CA GLY A 220 -17.36 -66.31 17.49
C GLY A 220 -18.46 -67.29 17.86
N VAL A 221 -19.12 -67.82 16.83
CA VAL A 221 -19.59 -69.21 16.70
C VAL A 221 -19.93 -69.47 15.23
N ASP A 222 -19.46 -70.61 14.73
CA ASP A 222 -19.83 -71.21 13.44
C ASP A 222 -21.35 -71.44 13.34
N GLN A 223 -21.93 -71.19 12.16
CA GLN A 223 -23.04 -72.00 11.66
C GLN A 223 -22.92 -72.30 10.17
N GLN A 224 -23.21 -73.56 9.91
CA GLN A 224 -23.07 -74.36 8.70
C GLN A 224 -24.33 -74.25 7.80
N LEU A 225 -24.17 -74.60 6.52
CA LEU A 225 -25.12 -74.65 5.41
C LEU A 225 -26.58 -75.10 5.73
N THR A 226 -27.56 -74.63 4.94
CA THR A 226 -28.58 -75.49 4.25
C THR A 226 -29.46 -74.70 3.25
N GLY A 227 -29.66 -75.27 2.04
CA GLY A 227 -30.81 -75.16 1.09
C GLY A 227 -31.19 -73.77 0.52
N GLY A 228 -31.58 -73.54 -0.73
CA GLY A 228 -32.07 -74.38 -1.82
C GLY A 228 -33.29 -73.70 -2.50
N LEU A 229 -33.38 -73.83 -3.83
CA LEU A 229 -34.56 -73.64 -4.72
C LEU A 229 -34.68 -72.32 -5.54
N SER A 230 -34.57 -72.49 -6.87
CA SER A 230 -35.03 -71.60 -7.96
C SER A 230 -36.56 -71.71 -8.15
N PRO A 231 -37.20 -70.84 -8.98
CA PRO A 231 -37.40 -71.19 -10.39
C PRO A 231 -37.42 -70.05 -11.45
N HIS A 232 -37.13 -70.47 -12.69
CA HIS A 232 -37.57 -70.07 -14.05
C HIS A 232 -38.04 -68.66 -14.45
N GLY A 233 -37.61 -68.24 -15.66
CA GLY A 233 -38.40 -67.35 -16.54
C GLY A 233 -37.68 -66.68 -17.72
N SER A 234 -37.41 -67.43 -18.79
CA SER A 234 -37.53 -67.09 -20.24
C SER A 234 -37.02 -65.76 -20.85
N SER A 235 -36.11 -65.89 -21.83
CA SER A 235 -35.69 -64.89 -22.85
C SER A 235 -36.76 -64.66 -23.96
N PRO A 236 -36.61 -63.69 -24.91
CA PRO A 236 -35.67 -63.85 -26.05
C PRO A 236 -35.05 -62.56 -26.67
N SER A 237 -33.90 -62.77 -27.36
CA SER A 237 -33.44 -62.27 -28.70
C SER A 237 -33.73 -60.82 -29.15
N SER A 238 -32.98 -60.09 -30.00
CA SER A 238 -31.75 -60.26 -30.79
C SER A 238 -31.63 -59.02 -31.72
N GLY A 239 -30.42 -58.71 -32.19
CA GLY A 239 -30.17 -57.91 -33.40
C GLY A 239 -29.71 -56.47 -33.10
N GLY A 240 -28.67 -55.90 -33.68
CA GLY A 240 -27.84 -56.23 -34.84
C GLY A 240 -27.41 -54.90 -35.49
N GLY A 241 -26.28 -54.85 -36.22
CA GLY A 241 -25.98 -53.76 -37.15
C GLY A 241 -24.61 -53.10 -36.99
N ILE A 242 -23.76 -53.35 -37.99
CA ILE A 242 -22.44 -52.78 -38.29
C ILE A 242 -22.63 -51.56 -39.22
N ARG A 243 -21.59 -50.71 -39.31
CA ARG A 243 -21.15 -49.79 -40.41
C ARG A 243 -21.22 -48.30 -40.03
N ASP A 244 -20.22 -47.46 -40.27
CA ASP A 244 -18.97 -47.53 -41.06
C ASP A 244 -17.75 -47.05 -40.23
#